data_AF-A0A4S9CE01-F1
#
_entry.id   AF-A0A4S9CE01-F1
#
_cell.length_a   1.000
_cell.length_b   1.000
_cell.length_c   1.000
_cell.angle_alpha   90.00
_cell.angle_beta   90.00
_cell.angle_gamma   90.00
#
_symmetry.space_group_name_H-M   'P 1'
#
loop_
_entity.id
_entity.type
_entity.pdbx_description
1 polymer ?
#
loop_
_entity_poly.entity_id
_entity_poly.type
_entity_poly.pdbx_seq_one_letter_code
_entity_poly.pdbx_strand_id
1 'polypeptide(L)'
;MDIDLSSPKYHSDGEGDQPPDDLLPHSKRAPDDIFLTHLNEVYNRYVDKDQQLTALPKGYTMYYCNLVIHGIRQNDGFRSTHIFGHPKGSYRCWKEFAVHVASIVNGDLKNCACSLCVEREPPDLMKKEEKEVKVKKEELSD
;
A
#
# COMPACT_ATOMS: atom_id res chain seq x y z
N MET A 1 13.17 20.40 -5.21
CA MET A 1 14.27 19.89 -4.36
C MET A 1 14.50 18.44 -4.74
N ASP A 2 15.75 18.06 -5.00
CA ASP A 2 16.07 16.71 -5.46
C ASP A 2 16.42 15.80 -4.27
N ILE A 3 15.82 14.62 -4.25
CA ILE A 3 15.90 13.66 -3.15
C ILE A 3 16.43 12.33 -3.68
N ASP A 4 17.66 12.02 -3.28
CA ASP A 4 18.29 10.74 -3.55
C ASP A 4 18.03 9.75 -2.41
N LEU A 5 17.03 8.88 -2.58
CA LEU A 5 16.66 7.83 -1.62
C LEU A 5 17.68 6.69 -1.51
N SER A 6 18.71 6.65 -2.38
CA SER A 6 19.83 5.71 -2.21
C SER A 6 20.83 6.17 -1.16
N SER A 7 20.79 7.47 -0.79
CA SER A 7 21.64 8.06 0.22
C SER A 7 21.39 7.45 1.61
N PRO A 8 22.43 7.17 2.41
CA PRO A 8 22.29 6.55 3.73
C PRO A 8 21.53 7.41 4.75
N LYS A 9 21.27 8.70 4.45
CA LYS A 9 20.42 9.56 5.29
C LYS A 9 18.96 9.10 5.32
N TYR A 10 18.50 8.38 4.30
CA TYR A 10 17.15 7.87 4.21
C TYR A 10 17.16 6.38 4.56
N HIS A 11 16.57 6.06 5.71
CA HIS A 11 16.47 4.67 6.16
C HIS A 11 15.26 4.00 5.49
N SER A 12 15.52 3.26 4.41
CA SER A 12 14.52 2.40 3.77
C SER A 12 14.29 1.13 4.59
N ASP A 13 13.06 0.65 4.62
CA ASP A 13 12.65 -0.62 5.24
C ASP A 13 12.42 -1.74 4.20
N GLY A 14 12.90 -1.56 2.96
CA GLY A 14 12.66 -2.44 1.82
C GLY A 14 13.31 -3.84 1.88
N GLU A 15 13.44 -4.45 3.05
CA GLU A 15 14.05 -5.78 3.22
C GLU A 15 13.01 -6.89 3.39
N GLY A 16 11.74 -6.55 3.19
CA GLY A 16 10.59 -7.41 3.42
C GLY A 16 10.13 -8.19 2.18
N ASP A 17 8.82 -8.12 1.93
CA ASP A 17 8.09 -8.96 0.98
C ASP A 17 8.80 -9.08 -0.38
N GLN A 18 8.90 -10.29 -0.88
CA GLN A 18 9.44 -10.60 -2.20
C GLN A 18 8.35 -11.24 -3.05
N PRO A 19 8.39 -11.09 -4.38
CA PRO A 19 7.44 -11.78 -5.25
C PRO A 19 7.51 -13.29 -4.99
N PRO A 20 6.37 -13.96 -4.71
CA PRO A 20 6.38 -15.38 -4.44
C PRO A 20 6.71 -16.18 -5.71
N ASP A 21 7.28 -17.37 -5.54
CA ASP A 21 7.81 -18.18 -6.65
C ASP A 21 6.75 -18.54 -7.71
N ASP A 22 5.48 -18.65 -7.32
CA ASP A 22 4.35 -18.91 -8.22
C ASP A 22 3.92 -17.68 -9.04
N LEU A 23 4.28 -16.47 -8.58
CA LEU A 23 4.03 -15.21 -9.28
C LEU A 23 5.10 -14.92 -10.33
N LEU A 24 6.35 -15.34 -10.10
CA LEU A 24 7.49 -15.04 -10.98
C LEU A 24 7.31 -15.49 -12.44
N PRO A 25 6.77 -16.68 -12.77
CA PRO A 25 6.50 -17.09 -14.15
C PRO A 25 5.45 -16.24 -14.87
N HIS A 26 4.70 -15.45 -14.12
CA HIS A 26 3.53 -14.71 -14.58
C HIS A 26 3.62 -13.21 -14.28
N SER A 27 4.83 -12.76 -13.97
CA SER A 27 5.11 -11.36 -13.71
C SER A 27 6.39 -10.96 -14.42
N LYS A 28 6.49 -9.67 -14.70
CA LYS A 28 7.69 -9.08 -15.29
C LYS A 28 8.15 -7.97 -14.37
N ARG A 29 9.38 -8.08 -13.86
CA ARG A 29 10.03 -6.98 -13.12
C ARG A 29 10.10 -5.76 -14.04
N ALA A 30 9.63 -4.63 -13.53
CA ALA A 30 9.77 -3.37 -14.22
C ALA A 30 11.21 -2.86 -14.10
N PRO A 31 11.71 -2.16 -15.13
CA PRO A 31 12.93 -1.38 -15.01
C PRO A 31 12.82 -0.30 -13.92
N ASP A 32 13.92 0.01 -13.25
CA ASP A 32 13.95 0.92 -12.10
C ASP A 32 13.66 2.38 -12.50
N ASP A 33 14.04 2.78 -13.72
CA ASP A 33 13.72 4.08 -14.32
C ASP A 33 12.21 4.25 -14.56
N ILE A 34 11.53 3.19 -15.03
CA ILE A 34 10.08 3.18 -15.20
C ILE A 34 9.38 3.22 -13.83
N PHE A 35 9.87 2.44 -12.86
CA PHE A 35 9.37 2.51 -11.49
C PHE A 35 9.53 3.92 -10.91
N LEU A 36 10.71 4.52 -11.01
CA LEU A 36 10.99 5.86 -10.50
C LEU A 36 10.13 6.94 -11.18
N THR A 37 9.88 6.80 -12.48
CA THR A 37 9.01 7.71 -13.23
C THR A 37 7.59 7.69 -12.66
N HIS A 38 6.98 6.50 -12.52
CA HIS A 38 5.64 6.37 -11.96
C HIS A 38 5.56 6.79 -10.49
N LEU A 39 6.60 6.50 -9.71
CA LEU A 39 6.68 6.95 -8.32
C LEU A 39 6.64 8.48 -8.25
N ASN A 40 7.44 9.18 -9.05
CA ASN A 40 7.43 10.64 -9.10
C ASN A 40 6.08 11.19 -9.56
N GLU A 41 5.44 10.61 -10.57
CA GLU A 41 4.11 11.05 -11.04
C GLU A 41 3.07 11.04 -9.90
N VAL A 42 3.09 9.99 -9.09
CA VAL A 42 2.14 9.80 -7.99
C VAL A 42 2.55 10.63 -6.77
N TYR A 43 3.83 10.66 -6.43
CA TYR A 43 4.38 11.43 -5.32
C TYR A 43 4.08 12.93 -5.51
N ASN A 44 4.32 13.46 -6.71
CA ASN A 44 4.07 14.86 -7.02
C ASN A 44 2.58 15.20 -7.01
N ARG A 45 1.71 14.22 -7.32
CA ARG A 45 0.25 14.40 -7.31
C ARG A 45 -0.35 14.37 -5.92
N TYR A 46 0.15 13.53 -5.02
CA TYR A 46 -0.52 13.22 -3.75
C TYR A 46 0.27 13.57 -2.50
N VAL A 47 1.58 13.79 -2.60
CA VAL A 47 2.47 14.02 -1.46
C VAL A 47 3.06 15.42 -1.53
N ASP A 48 3.97 15.67 -2.47
CA ASP A 48 4.67 16.95 -2.59
C ASP A 48 5.12 17.17 -4.05
N LYS A 49 4.58 18.21 -4.68
CA LYS A 49 4.84 18.55 -6.10
C LYS A 49 6.20 19.22 -6.33
N ASP A 50 6.82 19.74 -5.27
CA ASP A 50 8.05 20.54 -5.34
C ASP A 50 9.30 19.68 -5.04
N GLN A 51 9.10 18.40 -4.70
CA GLN A 51 10.13 17.40 -4.51
C GLN A 51 10.27 16.50 -5.74
N GLN A 52 11.50 16.12 -6.08
CA GLN A 52 11.79 15.19 -7.16
C GLN A 52 12.66 14.06 -6.60
N LEU A 53 12.17 12.82 -6.71
CA LEU A 53 12.94 11.64 -6.33
C LEU A 53 13.89 11.27 -7.47
N THR A 54 15.18 11.17 -7.17
CA THR A 54 16.23 10.82 -8.14
C THR A 54 16.67 9.35 -8.05
N ALA A 55 16.25 8.65 -6.99
CA ALA A 55 16.48 7.23 -6.80
C ALA A 55 15.28 6.59 -6.09
N LEU A 56 15.12 5.29 -6.26
CA LEU A 56 14.13 4.49 -5.54
C LEU A 56 14.58 4.26 -4.09
N PRO A 57 13.63 4.09 -3.13
CA PRO A 57 13.97 3.59 -1.82
C PRO A 57 14.57 2.19 -1.93
N LYS A 58 15.68 1.94 -1.22
CA LYS A 58 16.41 0.67 -1.29
C LYS A 58 15.51 -0.51 -0.98
N GLY A 59 15.67 -1.58 -1.76
CA GLY A 59 15.01 -2.87 -1.54
C GLY A 59 13.57 -2.97 -2.08
N TYR A 60 13.02 -1.87 -2.61
CA TYR A 60 11.72 -1.91 -3.29
C TYR A 60 11.86 -2.29 -4.76
N THR A 61 10.94 -3.12 -5.23
CA THR A 61 10.88 -3.55 -6.63
C THR A 61 9.45 -3.56 -7.15
N MET A 62 9.27 -3.22 -8.42
CA MET A 62 7.97 -3.20 -9.08
C MET A 62 7.85 -4.34 -10.09
N TYR A 63 6.69 -4.98 -10.13
CA TYR A 63 6.36 -6.05 -11.05
C TYR A 63 5.02 -5.77 -11.74
N TYR A 64 4.96 -6.03 -13.04
CA TYR A 64 3.70 -6.17 -13.76
C TYR A 64 3.26 -7.62 -13.68
N CYS A 65 2.12 -7.88 -13.04
CA CYS A 65 1.60 -9.22 -12.78
C CYS A 65 0.35 -9.45 -13.63
N ASN A 66 0.25 -10.59 -14.32
CA ASN A 66 -0.96 -10.90 -15.07
C ASN A 66 -2.15 -11.04 -14.11
N LEU A 67 -3.25 -10.34 -14.41
CA LEU A 67 -4.47 -10.35 -13.61
C LEU A 67 -5.05 -11.77 -13.53
N VAL A 68 -5.62 -12.12 -12.38
CA VAL A 68 -6.40 -13.35 -12.20
C VAL A 68 -7.86 -12.96 -12.04
N ILE A 69 -8.69 -13.34 -12.99
CA ILE A 69 -10.13 -13.05 -13.03
C ILE A 69 -10.86 -14.38 -13.00
N HIS A 70 -11.75 -14.60 -12.01
CA HIS A 70 -12.46 -15.87 -11.80
C HIS A 70 -11.54 -17.11 -11.72
N GLY A 71 -10.35 -16.96 -11.13
CA GLY A 71 -9.35 -18.04 -11.06
C GLY A 71 -8.61 -18.30 -12.38
N ILE A 72 -8.93 -17.57 -13.45
CA ILE A 72 -8.26 -17.66 -14.74
C ILE A 72 -7.26 -16.54 -14.87
N ARG A 73 -5.99 -16.91 -15.02
CA ARG A 73 -4.91 -15.97 -15.30
C ARG A 73 -5.04 -15.42 -16.71
N GLN A 74 -5.09 -14.10 -16.82
CA GLN A 74 -5.24 -13.39 -18.07
C GLN A 74 -3.92 -13.34 -18.84
N ASN A 75 -4.01 -13.04 -20.14
CA ASN A 75 -2.85 -12.85 -20.99
C ASN A 75 -2.12 -11.53 -20.68
N ASP A 76 -1.00 -11.31 -21.36
CA ASP A 76 -0.09 -10.17 -21.14
C ASP A 76 -0.71 -8.78 -21.34
N GLY A 77 -1.91 -8.68 -21.93
CA GLY A 77 -2.63 -7.43 -22.10
C GLY A 77 -3.33 -6.93 -20.83
N PHE A 78 -3.50 -7.78 -19.81
CA PHE A 78 -4.21 -7.45 -18.56
C PHE A 78 -3.29 -7.64 -17.36
N ARG A 79 -2.56 -6.58 -17.00
CA ARG A 79 -1.56 -6.60 -15.91
C ARG A 79 -1.92 -5.62 -14.79
N SER A 80 -1.70 -6.04 -13.55
CA SER A 80 -1.67 -5.18 -12.37
C SER A 80 -0.23 -4.84 -11.99
N THR A 81 -0.03 -3.68 -11.39
CA THR A 81 1.26 -3.32 -10.79
C THR A 81 1.29 -3.75 -9.34
N HIS A 82 2.35 -4.46 -8.96
CA HIS A 82 2.65 -4.84 -7.58
C HIS A 82 4.02 -4.29 -7.20
N ILE A 83 4.13 -3.74 -6.00
CA ILE A 83 5.37 -3.19 -5.45
C ILE A 83 5.73 -3.99 -4.20
N PHE A 84 6.86 -4.68 -4.27
CA PHE A 84 7.41 -5.55 -3.23
C PHE A 84 8.53 -4.83 -2.48
N GLY A 85 8.83 -5.30 -1.28
CA GLY A 85 9.91 -4.80 -0.40
C GLY A 85 9.45 -4.44 1.01
N HIS A 86 8.18 -4.09 1.23
CA HIS A 86 7.74 -3.67 2.56
C HIS A 86 7.67 -4.85 3.55
N PRO A 87 8.05 -4.69 4.84
CA PRO A 87 8.11 -5.79 5.81
C PRO A 87 6.77 -6.51 6.06
N LYS A 88 5.65 -5.81 5.86
CA LYS A 88 4.29 -6.33 6.11
C LYS A 88 3.53 -6.77 4.84
N GLY A 89 4.18 -6.80 3.67
CA GLY A 89 3.56 -7.25 2.41
C GLY A 89 3.83 -6.32 1.22
N SER A 90 3.04 -6.46 0.16
CA SER A 90 3.21 -5.69 -1.09
C SER A 90 2.10 -4.68 -1.32
N TYR A 91 2.44 -3.59 -2.02
CA TYR A 91 1.48 -2.57 -2.44
C TYR A 91 0.90 -2.91 -3.82
N ARG A 92 -0.42 -2.80 -3.94
CA ARG A 92 -1.14 -2.76 -5.23
C ARG A 92 -1.60 -1.36 -5.61
N CYS A 93 -1.52 -0.42 -4.67
CA CYS A 93 -1.94 0.96 -4.82
C CYS A 93 -0.73 1.88 -4.71
N TRP A 94 -0.46 2.64 -5.77
CA TRP A 94 0.63 3.58 -5.81
C TRP A 94 0.53 4.69 -4.78
N LYS A 95 -0.70 5.17 -4.50
CA LYS A 95 -0.92 6.24 -3.52
C LYS A 95 -0.44 5.81 -2.13
N GLU A 96 -0.77 4.59 -1.72
CA GLU A 96 -0.34 4.03 -0.43
C GLU A 96 1.19 3.90 -0.36
N PHE A 97 1.81 3.46 -1.47
CA PHE A 97 3.26 3.40 -1.55
C PHE A 97 3.91 4.80 -1.50
N ALA A 98 3.35 5.80 -2.18
CA ALA A 98 3.87 7.16 -2.15
C ALA A 98 3.80 7.78 -0.74
N VAL A 99 2.72 7.52 0.02
CA VAL A 99 2.61 7.90 1.43
C VAL A 99 3.72 7.25 2.26
N HIS A 100 4.01 5.97 2.02
CA HIS A 100 5.12 5.28 2.69
C HIS A 100 6.48 5.90 2.37
N VAL A 101 6.72 6.23 1.09
CA VAL A 101 7.95 6.92 0.66
C VAL A 101 8.08 8.29 1.34
N ALA A 102 6.99 9.02 1.53
CA ALA A 102 7.00 10.29 2.26
C ALA A 102 7.51 10.12 3.70
N SER A 103 7.09 9.05 4.38
CA SER A 103 7.61 8.69 5.71
C SER A 103 9.10 8.34 5.69
N ILE A 104 9.61 7.69 4.63
CA ILE A 104 11.05 7.45 4.46
C ILE A 104 11.79 8.78 4.30
N VAL A 105 11.29 9.70 3.45
CA VAL A 105 11.87 11.03 3.23
C VAL A 105 11.92 11.84 4.53
N ASN A 106 10.85 11.78 5.33
CA ASN A 106 10.75 12.49 6.60
C ASN A 106 11.50 11.81 7.75
N GLY A 107 11.98 10.58 7.56
CA GLY A 107 12.59 9.78 8.63
C GLY A 107 11.59 9.34 9.72
N ASP A 108 10.30 9.29 9.40
CA ASP A 108 9.22 8.95 10.34
C ASP A 108 8.38 7.76 9.86
N LEU A 109 9.04 6.60 9.76
CA LEU A 109 8.40 5.33 9.46
C LEU A 109 7.49 4.84 10.61
N LYS A 110 7.76 5.28 11.85
CA LYS A 110 7.00 4.84 13.04
C LYS A 110 5.55 5.34 13.01
N ASN A 111 5.34 6.54 12.49
CA ASN A 111 4.01 7.13 12.34
C ASN A 111 3.50 7.07 10.89
N CYS A 112 4.00 6.13 10.07
CA CYS A 112 3.59 6.02 8.68
C CYS A 112 2.09 5.69 8.56
N ALA A 113 1.38 6.48 7.75
CA ALA A 113 -0.06 6.37 7.56
C ALA A 113 -0.47 5.47 6.38
N CYS A 114 0.48 4.76 5.74
CA CYS A 114 0.16 3.86 4.65
C CYS A 114 -0.65 2.65 5.12
N SER A 115 -1.37 2.01 4.20
CA SER A 115 -2.24 0.87 4.49
C SER A 115 -1.54 -0.34 5.12
N LEU A 116 -0.22 -0.49 4.96
CA LEU A 116 0.54 -1.60 5.54
C LEU A 116 1.09 -1.26 6.93
N CYS A 117 1.46 0.00 7.19
CA CYS A 117 1.96 0.42 8.50
C CYS A 117 0.85 0.53 9.53
N VAL A 118 -0.31 1.04 9.13
CA VAL A 118 -1.49 1.16 10.00
C VAL A 118 -2.13 -0.23 10.17
N GLU A 119 -2.27 -0.66 11.42
CA GLU A 119 -3.13 -1.80 11.76
C GLU A 119 -4.58 -1.38 11.49
N ARG A 120 -5.10 -1.76 10.33
CA ARG A 120 -6.54 -1.73 10.10
C ARG A 120 -7.09 -3.00 10.71
N GLU A 121 -7.78 -2.89 11.84
CA GLU A 121 -8.67 -3.98 12.26
C GLU A 121 -9.59 -4.31 11.07
N PRO A 122 -9.83 -5.60 10.77
CA PRO A 122 -10.89 -5.95 9.85
C PRO A 122 -12.17 -5.24 10.31
N PRO A 123 -13.02 -4.76 9.40
CA PRO A 123 -14.34 -4.28 9.78
C PRO A 123 -15.18 -5.47 10.26
N ASP A 124 -14.85 -6.03 11.43
CA ASP A 124 -15.67 -6.97 12.16
C ASP A 124 -16.84 -6.18 12.72
N LEU A 125 -17.99 -6.36 12.05
CA LEU A 125 -19.30 -6.47 12.69
C LEU A 125 -19.45 -5.56 13.90
N MET A 126 -19.66 -4.25 13.66
CA MET A 126 -20.27 -3.40 14.67
C MET A 126 -21.58 -4.08 15.07
N LYS A 127 -21.55 -4.82 16.18
CA LYS A 127 -22.71 -5.40 16.82
C LYS A 127 -23.66 -4.23 17.02
N LYS A 128 -24.77 -4.24 16.27
CA LYS A 128 -25.90 -3.38 16.57
C LYS A 128 -26.29 -3.69 18.01
N GLU A 129 -25.98 -2.79 18.93
CA GLU A 129 -26.66 -2.76 20.21
C GLU A 129 -28.12 -2.42 19.92
N GLU A 130 -28.94 -3.45 19.74
CA GLU A 130 -30.38 -3.33 19.78
C GLU A 130 -30.75 -2.89 21.19
N LYS A 131 -31.05 -1.60 21.34
CA LYS A 131 -31.64 -1.06 22.56
C LYS A 131 -33.02 -1.70 22.74
N GLU A 132 -33.12 -2.64 23.67
CA GLU A 132 -34.39 -3.16 24.17
C GLU A 132 -35.27 -2.00 24.67
N VAL A 133 -36.35 -1.69 23.94
CA VAL A 133 -37.40 -0.80 24.42
C VAL A 133 -38.28 -1.61 25.37
N LYS A 134 -38.06 -1.43 26.68
CA LYS A 134 -38.97 -1.89 27.74
C LYS A 134 -40.34 -1.22 27.57
N VAL A 135 -41.31 -1.97 27.05
CA VAL A 135 -42.73 -1.63 27.16
C VAL A 135 -43.16 -1.86 28.61
N LYS A 136 -43.39 -0.79 29.37
CA LYS A 136 -44.08 -0.86 30.65
C LYS A 136 -45.55 -1.17 30.39
N LYS A 137 -46.01 -2.35 30.81
CA LYS A 137 -47.42 -2.57 31.15
C LYS A 137 -47.66 -1.86 32.49
N GLU A 138 -48.46 -0.82 32.48
CA GLU A 138 -49.17 -0.37 33.68
C GLU A 138 -50.60 -0.88 33.57
N GLU A 139 -50.88 -1.89 34.38
CA GLU A 139 -52.22 -2.21 34.86
C GLU A 139 -52.63 -1.10 35.84
N LEU A 140 -53.83 -0.56 35.66
CA LEU A 140 -54.59 0.07 36.73
C LEU A 140 -56.07 -0.17 36.44
N SER A 141 -56.55 -1.24 37.07
CA SER A 141 -57.93 -1.42 37.50
C SER A 141 -58.27 -0.38 38.56
N ASP A 142 -59.38 0.34 38.35
CA ASP A 142 -60.52 0.39 39.26
C ASP A 142 -61.77 0.81 38.45
#